data_AF-A0A4S4CCW2-F1
#
_entry.id   AF-A0A4S4CCW2-F1
#
_cell.length_a   1.000
_cell.length_b   1.000
_cell.length_c   1.000
_cell.angle_alpha   90.00
_cell.angle_beta   90.00
_cell.angle_gamma   90.00
#
_symmetry.space_group_name_H-M   'P 1'
#
loop_
_entity.id
_entity.type
_entity.pdbx_description
1 polymer ?
#
loop_
_entity_poly.entity_id
_entity_poly.type
_entity_poly.pdbx_seq_one_letter_code
_entity_poly.pdbx_strand_id
1 'polypeptide(L)'
;MFRIAEAAAHPATETGQETQRLAAQGVPGLVIPPDFEEAYYRGGNLPEQLRRLFSTVNPARIDEDALEPLAARAQALIRTTYLLDDAVQAFYRALGTAGLDVGELHARRPGTLSTESAQVTPPGTAALHAVKRLWAQDWVFDAVLARLDDSGSVALEARPTLLIPGPPGWPDTERAAVLGVPTALVSPLGLVGLP
;
A
#
# COMPACT_ATOMS: atom_id res chain seq x y z
N MET A 1 4.55 -3.50 12.51
CA MET A 1 3.12 -3.21 12.23
C MET A 1 2.51 -2.69 13.51
N PHE A 2 1.73 -1.62 13.42
CA PHE A 2 1.16 -0.92 14.58
C PHE A 2 -0.20 -0.33 14.18
N ARG A 3 -1.04 -0.02 15.17
CA ARG A 3 -2.37 0.54 14.94
C ARG A 3 -2.26 2.00 14.53
N ILE A 4 -3.24 2.51 13.77
CA ILE A 4 -3.27 3.94 13.40
C ILE A 4 -3.21 4.84 14.64
N ALA A 5 -3.87 4.47 15.73
CA ALA A 5 -3.82 5.20 17.00
C ALA A 5 -2.40 5.34 17.59
N GLU A 6 -1.46 4.46 17.21
CA GLU A 6 -0.07 4.47 17.68
C GLU A 6 0.84 5.31 16.77
N ALA A 7 0.34 5.81 15.63
CA ALA A 7 1.15 6.49 14.62
C ALA A 7 1.87 7.76 15.12
N ALA A 8 1.35 8.42 16.16
CA ALA A 8 1.99 9.59 16.77
C ALA A 8 3.33 9.25 17.46
N ALA A 9 3.55 7.98 17.83
CA ALA A 9 4.81 7.51 18.42
C ALA A 9 5.86 7.12 17.37
N HIS A 10 5.52 7.18 16.07
CA HIS A 10 6.37 6.75 14.97
C HIS A 10 6.68 7.92 14.01
N PRO A 11 7.87 7.92 13.37
CA PRO A 11 8.21 8.94 12.40
C PRO A 11 7.33 8.84 11.14
N ALA A 12 7.07 9.97 10.51
CA ALA A 12 6.23 10.04 9.30
C ALA A 12 6.79 9.22 8.12
N THR A 13 8.08 8.90 8.12
CA THR A 13 8.71 7.98 7.14
C THR A 13 8.20 6.54 7.29
N GLU A 14 7.84 6.11 8.49
CA GLU A 14 7.29 4.77 8.76
C GLU A 14 5.77 4.71 8.64
N THR A 15 5.09 5.84 8.87
CA THR A 15 3.62 5.88 8.91
C THR A 15 2.99 6.52 7.68
N GLY A 16 3.67 7.46 7.03
CA GLY A 16 3.07 8.44 6.12
C GLY A 16 2.47 9.63 6.88
N GLN A 17 2.49 10.82 6.27
CA GLN A 17 1.98 12.06 6.89
C GLN A 17 0.47 12.01 7.18
N GLU A 18 -0.29 11.41 6.27
CA GLU A 18 -1.74 11.25 6.43
C GLU A 18 -2.11 10.46 7.69
N THR A 19 -1.32 9.45 8.04
CA THR A 19 -1.65 8.53 9.14
C THR A 19 -1.73 9.24 10.48
N GLN A 20 -0.88 10.25 10.70
CA GLN A 20 -0.95 11.09 11.90
C GLN A 20 -2.25 11.91 11.94
N ARG A 21 -2.69 12.43 10.78
CA ARG A 21 -3.99 13.12 10.66
C ARG A 21 -5.15 12.18 10.98
N LEU A 22 -5.13 10.94 10.48
CA LEU A 22 -6.15 9.93 10.77
C LEU A 22 -6.16 9.53 12.24
N ALA A 23 -5.00 9.36 12.85
CA ALA A 23 -4.86 9.05 14.27
C ALA A 23 -5.49 10.15 15.15
N ALA A 24 -5.26 11.43 14.80
CA ALA A 24 -5.87 12.56 15.50
C ALA A 24 -7.41 12.59 15.40
N GLN A 25 -7.98 11.97 14.37
CA GLN A 25 -9.43 11.81 14.18
C GLN A 25 -9.98 10.51 14.78
N GLY A 26 -9.13 9.70 15.45
CA GLY A 26 -9.54 8.43 16.06
C GLY A 26 -9.91 7.34 15.05
N VAL A 27 -9.43 7.43 13.81
CA VAL A 27 -9.72 6.43 12.77
C VAL A 27 -9.05 5.09 13.14
N PRO A 28 -9.82 3.99 13.23
CA PRO A 28 -9.25 2.67 13.50
C PRO A 28 -8.54 2.12 12.26
N GLY A 29 -7.54 1.27 12.48
CA GLY A 29 -6.85 0.58 11.39
C GLY A 29 -5.45 0.11 11.78
N LEU A 30 -4.77 -0.50 10.82
CA LEU A 30 -3.41 -1.01 10.94
C LEU A 30 -2.51 -0.32 9.92
N VAL A 31 -1.28 -0.03 10.33
CA VAL A 31 -0.20 0.45 9.48
C VAL A 31 0.82 -0.67 9.29
N ILE A 32 1.09 -0.99 8.03
CA ILE A 32 2.21 -1.83 7.61
C ILE A 32 3.38 -0.89 7.29
N PRO A 33 4.49 -0.97 8.03
CA PRO A 33 5.64 -0.09 7.80
C PRO A 33 6.37 -0.47 6.49
N PRO A 34 7.12 0.47 5.89
CA PRO A 34 7.97 0.22 4.71
C PRO A 34 8.85 -1.02 4.86
N ASP A 35 9.46 -1.22 6.03
CA ASP A 35 10.40 -2.33 6.26
C ASP A 35 9.76 -3.71 6.06
N PHE A 36 8.45 -3.86 6.31
CA PHE A 36 7.75 -5.12 6.07
C PHE A 36 7.60 -5.39 4.56
N GLU A 37 7.28 -4.35 3.79
CA GLU A 37 7.30 -4.43 2.33
C GLU A 37 8.72 -4.69 1.82
N GLU A 38 9.72 -3.95 2.31
CA GLU A 38 11.12 -4.14 1.92
C GLU A 38 11.62 -5.57 2.19
N ALA A 39 11.28 -6.14 3.35
CA ALA A 39 11.57 -7.53 3.68
C ALA A 39 10.89 -8.52 2.73
N TYR A 40 9.66 -8.23 2.31
CA TYR A 40 8.95 -9.01 1.29
C TYR A 40 9.70 -9.00 -0.05
N TYR A 41 10.10 -7.81 -0.54
CA TYR A 41 10.86 -7.70 -1.79
C TYR A 41 12.19 -8.44 -1.71
N ARG A 42 12.95 -8.26 -0.63
CA ARG A 42 14.24 -8.93 -0.46
C ARG A 42 14.10 -10.44 -0.30
N GLY A 43 13.12 -10.91 0.47
CA GLY A 43 12.87 -12.33 0.71
C GLY A 43 12.59 -13.10 -0.58
N GLY A 44 11.89 -12.47 -1.53
CA GLY A 44 11.63 -13.04 -2.86
C GLY A 44 12.73 -12.83 -3.89
N ASN A 45 13.87 -12.23 -3.53
CA ASN A 45 14.90 -11.76 -4.48
C ASN A 45 14.30 -10.88 -5.61
N LEU A 46 13.24 -10.12 -5.30
CA LEU A 46 12.54 -9.28 -6.27
C LEU A 46 13.43 -8.20 -6.87
N PRO A 47 14.31 -7.49 -6.13
CA PRO A 47 15.16 -6.45 -6.71
C PRO A 47 15.99 -6.94 -7.90
N GLU A 48 16.60 -8.13 -7.79
CA GLU A 48 17.39 -8.70 -8.88
C GLU A 48 16.52 -9.17 -10.05
N GLN A 49 15.36 -9.77 -9.78
CA GLN A 49 14.43 -10.20 -10.82
C GLN A 49 13.87 -9.01 -11.61
N LEU A 50 13.51 -7.93 -10.92
CA LEU A 50 13.01 -6.69 -11.51
C LEU A 50 14.13 -5.99 -12.31
N ARG A 51 15.35 -5.92 -11.76
CA ARG A 51 16.50 -5.37 -12.48
C ARG A 51 16.76 -6.11 -13.80
N ARG A 52 16.67 -7.44 -13.80
CA ARG A 52 16.79 -8.25 -15.02
C ARG A 52 15.63 -8.00 -15.98
N LEU A 53 14.40 -7.91 -15.45
CA LEU A 53 13.19 -7.67 -16.24
C LEU A 53 13.26 -6.34 -17.01
N PHE A 54 13.74 -5.28 -16.37
CA PHE A 54 13.85 -3.94 -16.97
C PHE A 54 15.22 -3.65 -17.60
N SER A 55 16.10 -4.64 -17.72
CA SER A 55 17.49 -4.44 -18.21
C SER A 55 17.60 -3.89 -19.64
N THR A 56 16.55 -4.04 -20.45
CA THR A 56 16.48 -3.52 -21.83
C THR A 56 15.95 -2.09 -21.91
N VAL A 57 15.45 -1.53 -20.82
CA VAL A 57 14.91 -0.16 -20.79
C VAL A 57 16.08 0.82 -20.71
N ASN A 58 16.09 1.80 -21.61
CA ASN A 58 17.00 2.94 -21.54
C ASN A 58 16.27 4.13 -20.92
N PRO A 59 16.59 4.55 -19.67
CA PRO A 59 15.89 5.65 -19.02
C PRO A 59 16.03 7.00 -19.76
N ALA A 60 17.09 7.19 -20.55
CA ALA A 60 17.26 8.42 -21.33
C ALA A 60 16.40 8.47 -22.61
N ARG A 61 15.79 7.34 -23.00
CA ARG A 61 14.91 7.21 -24.15
C ARG A 61 13.96 6.03 -23.93
N ILE A 62 12.85 6.31 -23.27
CA ILE A 62 11.84 5.32 -22.93
C ILE A 62 11.03 4.99 -24.18
N ASP A 63 10.90 3.69 -24.46
CA ASP A 63 9.99 3.14 -25.45
C ASP A 63 8.76 2.64 -24.69
N GLU A 64 7.67 3.42 -24.72
CA GLU A 64 6.45 3.15 -23.97
C GLU A 64 5.81 1.81 -24.36
N ASP A 65 5.80 1.48 -25.66
CA ASP A 65 5.26 0.22 -26.19
C ASP A 65 6.07 -0.98 -25.68
N ALA A 66 7.38 -0.82 -25.47
CA ALA A 66 8.22 -1.85 -24.88
C ALA A 66 8.08 -1.93 -23.35
N LEU A 67 7.69 -0.83 -22.68
CA LEU A 67 7.60 -0.74 -21.22
C LEU A 67 6.32 -1.40 -20.67
N GLU A 68 5.18 -1.21 -21.33
CA GLU A 68 3.89 -1.75 -20.90
C GLU A 68 3.90 -3.27 -20.60
N PRO A 69 4.41 -4.15 -21.49
CA PRO A 69 4.47 -5.59 -21.19
C PRO A 69 5.44 -5.93 -20.06
N LEU A 70 6.47 -5.11 -19.81
CA LEU A 70 7.39 -5.31 -18.69
C LEU A 70 6.73 -4.92 -17.37
N ALA A 71 5.98 -3.83 -17.33
CA ALA A 71 5.18 -3.42 -16.19
C ALA A 71 4.19 -4.52 -15.80
N ALA A 72 3.41 -5.05 -16.75
CA ALA A 72 2.47 -6.15 -16.50
C ALA A 72 3.15 -7.41 -15.92
N ARG A 73 4.35 -7.76 -16.40
CA ARG A 73 5.16 -8.87 -15.87
C ARG A 73 5.67 -8.58 -14.46
N ALA A 74 6.08 -7.33 -14.18
CA ALA A 74 6.49 -6.92 -12.84
C ALA A 74 5.32 -7.04 -11.86
N GLN A 75 4.13 -6.57 -12.22
CA GLN A 75 2.93 -6.77 -11.39
C GLN A 75 2.65 -8.24 -11.11
N ALA A 76 2.74 -9.11 -12.12
CA ALA A 76 2.55 -10.55 -11.95
C ALA A 76 3.59 -11.16 -10.99
N LEU A 77 4.84 -10.69 -11.07
CA LEU A 77 5.92 -11.10 -10.18
C LEU A 77 5.64 -10.70 -8.72
N ILE A 78 5.19 -9.47 -8.48
CA ILE A 78 4.77 -9.01 -7.15
C ILE A 78 3.55 -9.79 -6.66
N ARG A 79 2.55 -10.08 -7.49
CA ARG A 79 1.38 -10.84 -7.02
C ARG A 79 1.71 -12.29 -6.67
N THR A 80 2.68 -12.91 -7.33
CA THR A 80 2.97 -14.35 -7.18
C THR A 80 4.09 -14.67 -6.20
N THR A 81 4.95 -13.70 -5.86
CA THR A 81 6.05 -13.92 -4.90
C THR A 81 5.52 -14.21 -3.50
N TYR A 82 6.06 -15.24 -2.85
CA TYR A 82 5.65 -15.69 -1.52
C TYR A 82 6.21 -14.78 -0.41
N LEU A 83 5.50 -14.71 0.72
CA LEU A 83 6.07 -14.22 1.97
C LEU A 83 6.63 -15.40 2.77
N LEU A 84 7.66 -15.14 3.57
CA LEU A 84 8.13 -16.10 4.58
C LEU A 84 7.02 -16.35 5.61
N ASP A 85 6.91 -17.59 6.11
CA ASP A 85 5.84 -17.97 7.04
C ASP A 85 5.83 -17.09 8.29
N ASP A 86 6.99 -16.79 8.89
CA ASP A 86 7.08 -15.89 10.04
C ASP A 86 6.49 -14.50 9.78
N ALA A 87 6.69 -13.96 8.57
CA ALA A 87 6.13 -12.67 8.16
C ALA A 87 4.60 -12.76 7.98
N VAL A 88 4.11 -13.88 7.45
CA VAL A 88 2.67 -14.17 7.34
C VAL A 88 2.03 -14.27 8.73
N GLN A 89 2.64 -15.00 9.66
CA GLN A 89 2.16 -15.13 11.04
C GLN A 89 2.18 -13.80 11.77
N ALA A 90 3.23 -12.99 11.59
CA ALA A 90 3.31 -11.64 12.14
C ALA A 90 2.19 -10.74 11.61
N PHE A 91 1.87 -10.85 10.31
CA PHE A 91 0.78 -10.11 9.68
C PHE A 91 -0.59 -10.52 10.26
N TYR A 92 -0.88 -11.81 10.37
CA TYR A 92 -2.14 -12.28 10.94
C TYR A 92 -2.32 -11.89 12.41
N ARG A 93 -1.26 -11.96 13.23
CA ARG A 93 -1.31 -11.46 14.61
C ARG A 93 -1.59 -9.97 14.68
N ALA A 94 -1.01 -9.18 13.78
CA ALA A 94 -1.25 -7.75 13.70
C ALA A 94 -2.69 -7.43 13.29
N LEU A 95 -3.27 -8.18 12.33
CA LEU A 95 -4.69 -8.06 11.97
C LEU A 95 -5.61 -8.32 13.17
N GLY A 96 -5.41 -9.44 13.87
CA GLY A 96 -6.22 -9.77 15.05
C GLY A 96 -6.09 -8.74 16.18
N THR A 97 -4.87 -8.26 16.44
CA THR A 97 -4.62 -7.21 17.45
C THR A 97 -5.31 -5.89 17.09
N ALA A 98 -5.47 -5.61 15.79
CA ALA A 98 -6.17 -4.43 15.29
C ALA A 98 -7.69 -4.63 15.13
N GLY A 99 -8.23 -5.82 15.39
CA GLY A 99 -9.64 -6.15 15.15
C GLY A 99 -10.03 -6.19 13.67
N LEU A 100 -9.07 -6.53 12.80
CA LEU A 100 -9.21 -6.62 11.33
C LEU A 100 -9.14 -8.06 10.82
N ASP A 101 -9.30 -9.05 11.70
CA ASP A 101 -9.26 -10.49 11.39
C ASP A 101 -10.59 -11.04 10.86
N VAL A 102 -11.63 -10.21 10.80
CA VAL A 102 -12.93 -10.53 10.22
C VAL A 102 -13.59 -9.29 9.62
N GLY A 103 -14.39 -9.48 8.57
CA GLY A 103 -15.20 -8.43 7.95
C GLY A 103 -14.52 -7.79 6.74
N GLU A 104 -15.11 -6.73 6.21
CA GLU A 104 -14.55 -6.00 5.08
C GLU A 104 -13.42 -5.08 5.55
N LEU A 105 -12.35 -4.97 4.75
CA LEU A 105 -11.34 -3.92 4.88
C LEU A 105 -10.87 -3.46 3.50
N HIS A 106 -10.15 -2.34 3.48
CA HIS A 106 -9.41 -1.91 2.30
C HIS A 106 -7.98 -1.51 2.65
N ALA A 107 -7.08 -1.79 1.71
CA ALA A 107 -5.67 -1.44 1.74
C ALA A 107 -5.41 -0.22 0.85
N ARG A 108 -4.58 0.73 1.31
CA ARG A 108 -4.13 1.87 0.48
C ARG A 108 -2.79 2.44 0.89
N ARG A 109 -2.17 3.22 0.01
CA ARG A 109 -1.00 4.04 0.37
C ARG A 109 -1.46 5.35 1.01
N PRO A 110 -0.78 5.84 2.07
CA PRO A 110 -0.98 7.20 2.56
C PRO A 110 -0.81 8.24 1.45
N GLY A 111 -1.69 9.24 1.40
CA GLY A 111 -1.71 10.31 0.40
C GLY A 111 -2.31 9.91 -0.95
N THR A 112 -2.81 8.68 -1.11
CA THR A 112 -3.36 8.19 -2.38
C THR A 112 -4.82 7.78 -2.27
N LEU A 113 -5.51 7.85 -3.41
CA LEU A 113 -6.91 7.42 -3.55
C LEU A 113 -7.07 5.96 -3.99
N SER A 114 -6.01 5.34 -4.51
CA SER A 114 -6.06 3.94 -4.99
C SER A 114 -6.18 2.98 -3.80
N THR A 115 -7.12 2.04 -3.90
CA THR A 115 -7.46 1.12 -2.83
C THR A 115 -7.63 -0.31 -3.34
N GLU A 116 -7.32 -1.28 -2.50
CA GLU A 116 -7.58 -2.70 -2.74
C GLU A 116 -8.39 -3.27 -1.58
N SER A 117 -9.61 -3.75 -1.86
CA SER A 117 -10.51 -4.29 -0.82
C SER A 117 -10.32 -5.78 -0.58
N ALA A 118 -10.69 -6.24 0.61
CA ALA A 118 -10.76 -7.65 0.96
C ALA A 118 -11.94 -7.93 1.90
N GLN A 119 -12.60 -9.06 1.67
CA GLN A 119 -13.44 -9.68 2.69
C GLN A 119 -12.57 -10.62 3.52
N VAL A 120 -12.33 -10.28 4.78
CA VAL A 120 -11.48 -11.02 5.69
C VAL A 120 -12.29 -12.09 6.41
N THR A 121 -11.77 -13.31 6.33
CA THR A 121 -12.07 -14.40 7.25
C THR A 121 -10.74 -14.95 7.78
N PRO A 122 -10.69 -15.49 9.00
CA PRO A 122 -9.48 -16.11 9.53
C PRO A 122 -8.94 -17.19 8.55
N PRO A 123 -7.62 -17.23 8.32
CA PRO A 123 -6.57 -16.55 9.06
C PRO A 123 -6.23 -15.12 8.58
N GLY A 124 -6.90 -14.60 7.55
CA GLY A 124 -6.63 -13.26 7.02
C GLY A 124 -5.95 -13.23 5.64
N THR A 125 -5.90 -14.36 4.92
CA THR A 125 -5.26 -14.48 3.60
C THR A 125 -5.79 -13.46 2.58
N ALA A 126 -7.08 -13.15 2.61
CA ALA A 126 -7.69 -12.17 1.71
C ALA A 126 -7.11 -10.76 1.91
N ALA A 127 -6.82 -10.36 3.15
CA ALA A 127 -6.18 -9.09 3.45
C ALA A 127 -4.74 -9.05 2.92
N LEU A 128 -3.98 -10.14 3.07
CA LEU A 128 -2.64 -10.24 2.52
C LEU A 128 -2.64 -10.14 0.98
N HIS A 129 -3.63 -10.75 0.33
CA HIS A 129 -3.81 -10.63 -1.12
C HIS A 129 -4.13 -9.18 -1.54
N ALA A 130 -4.96 -8.46 -0.78
CA ALA A 130 -5.23 -7.04 -1.05
C ALA A 130 -3.96 -6.19 -0.92
N VAL A 131 -3.15 -6.42 0.12
CA VAL A 131 -1.85 -5.75 0.30
C VAL A 131 -0.93 -6.01 -0.90
N LYS A 132 -0.80 -7.26 -1.35
CA LYS A 132 0.03 -7.59 -2.51
C LYS A 132 -0.49 -7.00 -3.82
N ARG A 133 -1.81 -6.93 -4.01
CA ARG A 133 -2.39 -6.23 -5.16
C ARG A 133 -2.08 -4.74 -5.11
N LEU A 134 -2.16 -4.13 -3.93
CA LEU A 134 -1.81 -2.72 -3.74
C LEU A 134 -0.33 -2.48 -4.07
N TRP A 135 0.58 -3.32 -3.58
CA TRP A 135 2.00 -3.20 -3.92
C TRP A 135 2.28 -3.41 -5.41
N ALA A 136 1.49 -4.25 -6.08
CA ALA A 136 1.57 -4.40 -7.53
C ALA A 136 1.06 -3.16 -8.29
N GLN A 137 0.28 -2.27 -7.68
CA GLN A 137 -0.11 -1.00 -8.30
C GLN A 137 1.09 -0.08 -8.52
N ASP A 138 2.16 -0.23 -7.73
CA ASP A 138 3.41 0.55 -7.90
C ASP A 138 4.19 0.15 -9.17
N TRP A 139 3.73 -0.92 -9.83
CA TRP A 139 4.29 -1.48 -11.05
C TRP A 139 3.32 -1.41 -12.24
N VAL A 140 2.24 -0.63 -12.15
CA VAL A 140 1.46 -0.26 -13.35
C VAL A 140 2.34 0.57 -14.29
N PHE A 141 2.00 0.58 -15.58
CA PHE A 141 2.73 1.33 -16.60
C PHE A 141 2.99 2.79 -16.19
N ASP A 142 1.94 3.54 -15.84
CA ASP A 142 2.06 4.95 -15.44
C ASP A 142 3.00 5.17 -14.24
N ALA A 143 2.96 4.28 -13.25
CA ALA A 143 3.81 4.38 -12.05
C ALA A 143 5.28 4.02 -12.34
N VAL A 144 5.52 3.10 -13.28
CA VAL A 144 6.89 2.76 -13.72
C VAL A 144 7.44 3.88 -14.60
N LEU A 145 6.63 4.41 -15.51
CA LEU A 145 7.00 5.53 -16.39
C LEU A 145 7.36 6.76 -15.57
N ALA A 146 6.51 7.16 -14.62
CA ALA A 146 6.77 8.29 -13.74
C ALA A 146 8.09 8.13 -12.95
N ARG A 147 8.38 6.93 -12.40
CA ARG A 147 9.65 6.68 -11.70
C ARG A 147 10.87 6.80 -12.62
N LEU A 148 10.75 6.31 -13.86
CA LEU A 148 11.81 6.42 -14.85
C LEU A 148 12.03 7.88 -15.26
N ASP A 149 10.97 8.67 -15.44
CA ASP A 149 11.06 10.10 -15.77
C ASP A 149 11.65 10.92 -14.61
N ASP A 150 11.20 10.66 -13.39
CA ASP A 150 11.60 11.44 -12.21
C ASP A 150 13.02 11.11 -11.72
N SER A 151 13.41 9.83 -11.78
CA SER A 151 14.64 9.33 -11.15
C SER A 151 15.59 8.57 -12.08
N GLY A 152 15.17 8.24 -13.30
CA GLY A 152 15.91 7.37 -14.21
C GLY A 152 16.00 5.92 -13.73
N SER A 153 15.19 5.51 -12.76
CA SER A 153 15.34 4.23 -12.06
C SER A 153 14.00 3.56 -11.77
N VAL A 154 13.99 2.22 -11.80
CA VAL A 154 12.88 1.37 -11.33
C VAL A 154 13.20 0.73 -9.98
N ALA A 155 14.06 1.38 -9.19
CA ALA A 155 14.44 0.91 -7.87
C ALA A 155 13.23 0.67 -6.97
N LEU A 156 13.44 -0.19 -5.98
CA LEU A 156 12.46 -0.47 -4.95
C LEU A 156 12.24 0.77 -4.08
N GLU A 157 10.99 1.19 -3.95
CA GLU A 157 10.56 2.24 -3.03
C GLU A 157 9.48 1.67 -2.10
N ALA A 158 9.93 1.00 -1.03
CA ALA A 158 9.02 0.50 -0.02
C ALA A 158 8.34 1.67 0.70
N ARG A 159 7.03 1.56 0.93
CA ARG A 159 6.21 2.65 1.47
C ARG A 159 5.24 2.13 2.52
N PRO A 160 4.77 2.97 3.45
CA PRO A 160 3.72 2.56 4.39
C PRO A 160 2.45 2.11 3.64
N THR A 161 1.72 1.17 4.23
CA THR A 161 0.38 0.74 3.77
C THR A 161 -0.61 0.84 4.93
N LEU A 162 -1.78 1.40 4.66
CA LEU A 162 -2.89 1.47 5.60
C LEU A 162 -3.88 0.35 5.32
N LEU A 163 -4.32 -0.34 6.36
CA LEU A 163 -5.48 -1.22 6.35
C LEU A 163 -6.56 -0.61 7.24
N ILE A 164 -7.72 -0.33 6.65
CA ILE A 164 -8.82 0.37 7.31
C ILE A 164 -10.06 -0.50 7.23
N PRO A 165 -10.84 -0.64 8.31
CA PRO A 165 -12.06 -1.46 8.30
C PRO A 165 -13.13 -0.84 7.39
N GLY A 166 -13.93 -1.70 6.76
CA GLY A 166 -15.02 -1.34 5.87
C GLY A 166 -14.60 -1.04 4.43
N PRO A 167 -15.58 -0.64 3.60
CA PRO A 167 -15.35 -0.35 2.19
C PRO A 167 -14.50 0.92 2.00
N PRO A 168 -13.87 1.08 0.82
CA PRO A 168 -13.20 2.33 0.45
C PRO A 168 -14.10 3.55 0.63
N GLY A 169 -13.51 4.66 1.07
CA GLY A 169 -14.25 5.90 1.22
C GLY A 169 -14.42 6.65 -0.09
N TRP A 170 -15.46 7.47 -0.17
CA TRP A 170 -15.66 8.44 -1.24
C TRP A 170 -15.36 9.87 -0.74
N PRO A 171 -14.97 10.80 -1.63
CA PRO A 171 -14.79 12.20 -1.26
C PRO A 171 -16.08 12.82 -0.70
N ASP A 172 -15.95 13.49 0.43
CA ASP A 172 -17.01 14.25 1.10
C ASP A 172 -16.55 15.70 1.30
N THR A 173 -17.18 16.61 0.55
CA THR A 173 -16.83 18.03 0.53
C THR A 173 -17.22 18.73 1.83
N GLU A 174 -18.32 18.33 2.47
CA GLU A 174 -18.75 18.91 3.75
C GLU A 174 -17.76 18.51 4.85
N ARG A 175 -17.40 17.23 4.89
CA ARG A 175 -16.40 16.73 5.84
C ARG A 175 -15.04 17.39 5.62
N ALA A 176 -14.62 17.54 4.37
CA ALA A 176 -13.37 18.21 4.02
C ALA A 176 -13.34 19.66 4.50
N ALA A 177 -14.44 20.40 4.31
CA ALA A 177 -14.58 21.78 4.78
C ALA A 177 -14.53 21.90 6.31
N VAL A 178 -15.21 20.99 7.04
CA VAL A 178 -15.19 20.95 8.52
C VAL A 178 -13.79 20.68 9.05
N LEU A 179 -13.04 19.81 8.39
CA LEU A 179 -11.68 19.43 8.79
C LEU A 179 -10.60 20.39 8.26
N GLY A 180 -10.95 21.35 7.40
CA GLY A 180 -10.01 22.28 6.78
C GLY A 180 -8.99 21.61 5.86
N VAL A 181 -9.36 20.50 5.22
CA VAL A 181 -8.50 19.72 4.31
C VAL A 181 -9.03 19.76 2.88
N PRO A 182 -8.18 19.54 1.86
CA PRO A 182 -8.62 19.52 0.46
C PRO A 182 -9.51 18.31 0.14
N THR A 183 -9.33 17.20 0.84
CA THR A 183 -10.09 15.96 0.60
C THR A 183 -10.26 15.19 1.91
N ALA A 184 -11.49 14.78 2.17
CA ALA A 184 -11.82 13.83 3.22
C ALA A 184 -12.58 12.66 2.58
N LEU A 185 -12.14 11.44 2.85
CA LEU A 185 -12.78 10.21 2.38
C LEU A 185 -13.62 9.63 3.52
N VAL A 186 -14.90 9.41 3.25
CA VAL A 186 -15.84 8.84 4.22
C VAL A 186 -16.45 7.55 3.68
N SER A 187 -16.74 6.62 4.58
CA SER A 187 -17.47 5.38 4.32
C SER A 187 -18.67 5.29 5.26
N PRO A 188 -19.51 4.24 5.19
CA PRO A 188 -20.57 4.03 6.17
C PRO A 188 -20.06 3.90 7.62
N LEU A 189 -18.76 3.59 7.81
CA LEU A 189 -18.12 3.49 9.12
C LEU A 189 -17.48 4.82 9.59
N GLY A 190 -17.60 5.89 8.80
CA GLY A 190 -17.07 7.21 9.12
C GLY A 190 -15.84 7.59 8.28
N LEU A 191 -14.97 8.42 8.86
CA LEU A 191 -13.78 8.92 8.17
C LEU A 191 -12.76 7.78 7.96
N VAL A 192 -12.28 7.64 6.72
CA VAL A 192 -11.32 6.59 6.32
C VAL A 192 -10.11 7.14 5.55
N GLY A 193 -10.13 8.42 5.17
CA GLY A 193 -9.01 9.02 4.47
C GLY A 193 -8.96 10.54 4.56
N LEU A 194 -7.75 11.05 4.56
CA LEU A 194 -7.35 12.45 4.50
C LEU A 194 -6.09 12.50 3.64
N PRO A 195 -6.16 12.24 2.32
CA PRO A 195 -4.99 12.35 1.47
C PRO A 195 -4.37 13.76 1.54
#